data_AF-A0A3E0P169-F1
#
_entry.id   AF-A0A3E0P169-F1
#
_cell.length_a   1.000
_cell.length_b   1.000
_cell.length_c   1.000
_cell.angle_alpha   90.00
_cell.angle_beta   90.00
_cell.angle_gamma   90.00
#
_symmetry.space_group_name_H-M   'P 1'
#
loop_
_entity.id
_entity.type
_entity.pdbx_description
1 polymer ?
#
loop_
_entity_poly.entity_id
_entity_poly.type
_entity_poly.pdbx_seq_one_letter_code
_entity_poly.pdbx_strand_id
1 'polypeptide(L)'
;MAAAAEWEEYTPYYEDDAWYDISEWFDGNDYNPTDEEILEWDDERYQFDADEVDRDNDRSYGYYDGDDGSFYDYYDYGASDGYGLYDPTYRSGFRYYDFDGDGTYDAYAAWADWDADGLFEDYEYYSFADDSEESSKSKQQAQQEAPTSAKAAELTGPIGFTKEVDVRGKKHLVVSVKQDGKSIAADLGPIDRLSEENQKLKTGDEITVKGIQSKVGDKHVVLAQQLNAHGEQTTIDRSSKQLQGQVVETRKAKIAGTQHLIAMVENDEGKKVAVDFGPADRLDMELAKGDELTFTGVPVKIRTKRMLMAHSLEHDGKTVQIKRGPQSKDS
;
A
#
# COMPACT_ATOMS: atom_id res chain seq x y z
N MET A 1 -3.49 25.03 -33.67
CA MET A 1 -2.72 23.76 -33.76
C MET A 1 -1.33 23.99 -33.21
N ALA A 2 -1.22 24.09 -31.89
CA ALA A 2 0.04 24.20 -31.15
C ALA A 2 -0.29 23.80 -29.69
N ALA A 3 -0.32 22.48 -29.42
CA ALA A 3 -0.56 21.92 -28.09
C ALA A 3 -0.16 20.43 -28.01
N ALA A 4 0.91 20.02 -28.68
CA ALA A 4 1.32 18.60 -28.71
C ALA A 4 2.84 18.40 -28.62
N ALA A 5 3.61 19.42 -28.21
CA ALA A 5 5.08 19.40 -28.33
C ALA A 5 5.84 19.50 -26.99
N GLU A 6 5.20 19.25 -25.85
CA GLU A 6 5.86 19.28 -24.52
C GLU A 6 5.79 17.92 -23.78
N TRP A 7 5.55 16.80 -24.47
CA TRP A 7 5.25 15.51 -23.84
C TRP A 7 6.31 14.40 -24.07
N GLU A 8 7.56 14.75 -24.36
CA GLU A 8 8.64 13.79 -24.67
C GLU A 8 9.63 13.61 -23.50
N GLU A 9 9.14 13.44 -22.27
CA GLU A 9 9.97 12.98 -21.14
C GLU A 9 9.55 11.55 -20.76
N TYR A 10 10.43 10.76 -20.14
CA TYR A 10 10.43 9.28 -20.15
C TYR A 10 10.09 8.67 -18.78
N THR A 11 8.84 8.27 -18.49
CA THR A 11 8.64 7.54 -17.22
C THR A 11 9.28 6.16 -17.33
N PRO A 12 10.06 5.71 -16.34
CA PRO A 12 10.69 4.38 -16.41
C PRO A 12 9.67 3.22 -16.34
N TYR A 13 8.42 3.49 -15.93
CA TYR A 13 7.37 2.46 -15.90
C TYR A 13 6.58 2.44 -17.21
N TYR A 14 6.05 3.57 -17.68
CA TYR A 14 5.27 3.63 -18.92
C TYR A 14 6.12 4.22 -20.04
N GLU A 15 6.32 3.43 -21.08
CA GLU A 15 6.91 3.91 -22.33
C GLU A 15 6.02 5.02 -22.93
N ASP A 16 6.59 5.96 -23.68
CA ASP A 16 5.81 7.11 -24.21
C ASP A 16 4.59 6.66 -25.02
N ASP A 17 4.72 5.53 -25.74
CA ASP A 17 3.63 4.90 -26.49
C ASP A 17 2.50 4.40 -25.56
N ALA A 18 2.84 3.82 -24.41
CA ALA A 18 1.88 3.39 -23.41
C ALA A 18 1.06 4.57 -22.85
N TRP A 19 1.65 5.77 -22.76
CA TRP A 19 0.91 6.96 -22.36
C TRP A 19 -0.05 7.44 -23.44
N TYR A 20 0.38 7.48 -24.70
CA TYR A 20 -0.53 7.81 -25.80
C TYR A 20 -1.71 6.84 -25.87
N ASP A 21 -1.48 5.57 -25.53
CA ASP A 21 -2.53 4.57 -25.52
C ASP A 21 -3.58 4.81 -24.43
N ILE A 22 -3.30 5.52 -23.33
CA ILE A 22 -4.29 5.74 -22.25
C ILE A 22 -4.61 7.22 -21.98
N SER A 23 -3.87 8.18 -22.54
CA SER A 23 -4.03 9.62 -22.25
C SER A 23 -5.41 10.15 -22.60
N GLU A 24 -6.06 9.60 -23.63
CA GLU A 24 -7.43 9.97 -24.01
C GLU A 24 -8.45 9.79 -22.88
N TRP A 25 -8.22 8.81 -21.98
CA TRP A 25 -9.07 8.64 -20.80
C TRP A 25 -8.97 9.81 -19.85
N PHE A 26 -7.79 10.41 -19.75
CA PHE A 26 -7.49 11.45 -18.78
C PHE A 26 -7.71 12.87 -19.30
N ASP A 27 -7.94 13.03 -20.60
CA ASP A 27 -8.11 14.32 -21.27
C ASP A 27 -9.57 14.58 -21.67
N GLY A 28 -10.43 13.57 -21.57
CA GLY A 28 -11.87 13.70 -21.73
C GLY A 28 -12.54 14.29 -20.49
N ASN A 29 -13.69 14.95 -20.68
CA ASN A 29 -14.56 15.44 -19.60
C ASN A 29 -15.18 14.31 -18.74
N ASP A 30 -14.86 13.05 -19.07
CA ASP A 30 -15.39 11.83 -18.46
C ASP A 30 -14.52 11.31 -17.31
N TYR A 31 -13.36 11.92 -17.07
CA TYR A 31 -12.44 11.57 -15.97
C TYR A 31 -12.18 12.83 -15.13
N ASN A 32 -12.68 12.85 -13.90
CA ASN A 32 -12.43 13.93 -12.95
C ASN A 32 -11.57 13.41 -11.78
N PRO A 33 -10.24 13.52 -11.86
CA PRO A 33 -9.34 13.12 -10.77
C PRO A 33 -9.15 14.23 -9.73
N THR A 34 -9.80 15.40 -9.89
CA THR A 34 -9.31 16.65 -9.29
C THR A 34 -9.88 16.99 -7.92
N ASP A 35 -10.83 16.23 -7.38
CA ASP A 35 -11.47 16.53 -6.09
C ASP A 35 -11.57 15.36 -5.10
N GLU A 36 -11.30 14.12 -5.50
CA GLU A 36 -11.52 12.95 -4.63
C GLU A 36 -10.20 12.20 -4.30
N GLU A 37 -10.02 11.83 -3.04
CA GLU A 37 -9.00 10.86 -2.65
C GLU A 37 -9.38 9.48 -3.26
N ILE A 38 -8.48 8.87 -4.04
CA ILE A 38 -8.73 7.67 -4.89
C ILE A 38 -9.27 6.44 -4.12
N LEU A 39 -9.33 6.50 -2.79
CA LEU A 39 -9.82 5.43 -1.91
C LEU A 39 -11.02 5.83 -1.02
N GLU A 40 -11.41 7.11 -1.02
CA GLU A 40 -12.63 7.62 -0.38
C GLU A 40 -13.82 7.42 -1.31
N TRP A 41 -14.13 6.16 -1.57
CA TRP A 41 -15.44 5.76 -2.08
C TRP A 41 -16.42 5.83 -0.91
N ASP A 42 -16.85 7.03 -0.54
CA ASP A 42 -18.02 7.25 0.29
C ASP A 42 -18.99 8.23 -0.38
N ASP A 43 -20.20 8.33 0.18
CA ASP A 43 -21.39 8.88 -0.47
C ASP A 43 -21.43 10.42 -0.50
N GLU A 44 -20.26 11.08 -0.54
CA GLU A 44 -19.99 12.53 -0.46
C GLU A 44 -21.20 13.43 -0.74
N ARG A 45 -22.08 13.54 0.25
CA ARG A 45 -22.91 14.73 0.37
C ARG A 45 -22.00 15.80 0.93
N TYR A 46 -21.55 16.68 0.04
CA TYR A 46 -20.92 17.94 0.39
C TYR A 46 -21.81 18.71 1.39
N GLN A 47 -21.56 18.54 2.69
CA GLN A 47 -22.18 19.33 3.75
C GLN A 47 -21.27 20.52 4.03
N PHE A 48 -21.62 21.66 3.43
CA PHE A 48 -20.92 22.94 3.60
C PHE A 48 -20.89 23.46 5.06
N ASP A 49 -21.53 22.77 6.01
CA ASP A 49 -21.70 23.21 7.40
C ASP A 49 -21.07 22.28 8.47
N ALA A 50 -20.15 21.37 8.10
CA ALA A 50 -19.46 20.54 9.09
C ALA A 50 -18.05 21.08 9.42
N ASP A 51 -18.00 22.13 10.23
CA ASP A 51 -16.83 22.54 11.02
C ASP A 51 -16.54 21.49 12.14
N GLU A 52 -16.34 20.22 11.79
CA GLU A 52 -15.97 19.17 12.75
C GLU A 52 -14.74 18.37 12.28
N VAL A 53 -13.66 19.10 12.02
CA VAL A 53 -12.32 18.54 12.23
C VAL A 53 -11.97 18.83 13.70
N ASP A 54 -12.29 17.89 14.59
CA ASP A 54 -11.84 17.93 15.99
C ASP A 54 -10.31 17.86 15.99
N ARG A 55 -9.72 19.06 16.00
CA ARG A 55 -8.30 19.38 16.11
C ARG A 55 -7.87 19.51 17.58
N ASP A 56 -8.44 18.68 18.46
CA ASP A 56 -8.17 18.68 19.89
C ASP A 56 -7.88 17.26 20.42
N ASN A 57 -6.81 16.64 19.91
CA ASN A 57 -6.13 15.56 20.63
C ASN A 57 -4.99 16.09 21.51
N ASP A 58 -5.25 17.19 22.23
CA ASP A 58 -4.39 17.80 23.23
C ASP A 58 -4.61 17.18 24.62
N ARG A 59 -4.47 15.85 24.73
CA ARG A 59 -4.30 15.20 26.04
C ARG A 59 -3.14 14.23 26.08
N SER A 60 -1.95 14.84 26.09
CA SER A 60 -0.92 14.58 27.12
C SER A 60 -0.79 13.12 27.60
N TYR A 61 -0.25 12.26 26.74
CA TYR A 61 0.47 11.05 27.17
C TYR A 61 1.73 10.84 26.31
N GLY A 62 2.81 11.50 26.74
CA GLY A 62 4.19 10.99 26.68
C GLY A 62 4.78 10.48 25.36
N TYR A 63 5.00 11.38 24.41
CA TYR A 63 6.28 11.50 23.70
C TYR A 63 6.55 13.00 23.51
N TYR A 64 7.34 13.59 24.40
CA TYR A 64 7.86 14.94 24.22
C TYR A 64 9.01 14.87 23.21
N ASP A 65 8.69 15.00 21.91
CA ASP A 65 9.51 15.69 20.93
C ASP A 65 8.53 16.39 19.99
N GLY A 66 8.63 17.73 19.95
CA GLY A 66 7.63 18.65 19.40
C GLY A 66 7.56 18.67 17.87
N ASP A 67 7.33 17.51 17.27
CA ASP A 67 7.02 17.36 15.86
C ASP A 67 5.78 16.45 15.76
N ASP A 68 4.63 17.10 15.73
CA ASP A 68 3.28 16.56 15.78
C ASP A 68 2.77 16.09 14.41
N GLY A 69 3.66 16.01 13.40
CA GLY A 69 3.41 15.25 12.18
C GLY A 69 3.21 13.77 12.50
N SER A 70 2.02 13.23 12.20
CA SER A 70 1.73 11.80 12.27
C SER A 70 2.65 11.05 11.29
N PHE A 71 3.79 10.57 11.78
CA PHE A 71 4.72 9.74 11.02
C PHE A 71 4.10 8.47 10.39
N TYR A 72 2.85 8.16 10.74
CA TYR A 72 2.07 7.03 10.27
C TYR A 72 1.37 7.27 8.92
N ASP A 73 1.25 8.51 8.46
CA ASP A 73 0.55 8.84 7.22
C ASP A 73 1.26 8.25 5.98
N TYR A 74 2.56 7.95 6.11
CA TYR A 74 3.44 7.60 4.99
C TYR A 74 3.65 6.10 4.75
N TYR A 75 3.16 5.20 5.61
CA TYR A 75 3.50 3.78 5.52
C TYR A 75 2.34 2.90 5.01
N ASP A 76 2.53 2.26 3.83
CA ASP A 76 1.64 1.19 3.35
C ASP A 76 2.00 -0.16 3.95
N TYR A 77 1.00 -1.00 4.14
CA TYR A 77 1.18 -2.44 4.31
C TYR A 77 1.83 -3.04 3.07
N GLY A 78 3.15 -3.05 3.04
CA GLY A 78 3.87 -3.97 2.18
C GLY A 78 3.29 -5.38 2.30
N ALA A 79 2.70 -5.92 1.24
CA ALA A 79 2.29 -7.32 1.28
C ALA A 79 3.57 -8.15 1.17
N SER A 80 3.88 -8.90 2.22
CA SER A 80 4.89 -9.94 2.12
C SER A 80 4.20 -11.23 1.72
N ASP A 81 4.47 -11.69 0.52
CA ASP A 81 4.06 -13.03 0.11
C ASP A 81 4.89 -14.07 0.88
N GLY A 82 4.21 -14.92 1.64
CA GLY A 82 4.78 -16.19 2.11
C GLY A 82 5.29 -16.22 3.55
N TYR A 83 4.43 -15.93 4.52
CA TYR A 83 4.67 -16.42 5.89
C TYR A 83 4.35 -17.92 5.97
N GLY A 84 5.37 -18.76 5.94
CA GLY A 84 5.21 -20.18 6.23
C GLY A 84 5.08 -20.39 7.74
N LEU A 85 4.04 -21.10 8.21
CA LEU A 85 3.88 -21.46 9.63
C LEU A 85 5.09 -22.19 10.26
N TYR A 86 6.01 -22.69 9.43
CA TYR A 86 7.19 -23.47 9.83
C TYR A 86 8.53 -22.74 9.66
N ASP A 87 8.56 -21.61 8.96
CA ASP A 87 9.79 -20.87 8.68
C ASP A 87 9.57 -19.37 8.94
N PRO A 88 10.21 -18.78 9.96
CA PRO A 88 10.02 -17.36 10.31
C PRO A 88 10.70 -16.41 9.31
N THR A 89 11.12 -16.87 8.14
CA THR A 89 11.72 -16.03 7.08
C THR A 89 10.71 -15.70 5.98
N TYR A 90 10.64 -14.43 5.61
CA TYR A 90 9.93 -13.94 4.43
C TYR A 90 10.76 -14.21 3.18
N ARG A 91 10.20 -14.91 2.19
CA ARG A 91 10.88 -15.07 0.88
C ARG A 91 10.95 -13.78 0.09
N SER A 92 9.96 -12.92 0.27
CA SER A 92 9.88 -11.64 -0.42
C SER A 92 8.98 -10.68 0.32
N GLY A 93 9.13 -9.40 0.04
CA GLY A 93 8.18 -8.37 0.40
C GLY A 93 8.28 -7.19 -0.54
N PHE A 94 7.34 -6.27 -0.41
CA PHE A 94 7.39 -5.00 -1.12
C PHE A 94 6.89 -3.86 -0.24
N ARG A 95 7.07 -2.62 -0.69
CA ARG A 95 6.52 -1.41 -0.07
C ARG A 95 6.28 -0.37 -1.15
N TYR A 96 5.22 0.40 -0.99
CA TYR A 96 5.02 1.61 -1.76
C TYR A 96 5.45 2.83 -0.93
N TYR A 97 5.98 3.84 -1.62
CA TYR A 97 6.49 5.07 -1.00
C TYR A 97 5.75 6.27 -1.57
N ASP A 98 5.34 7.13 -0.67
CA ASP A 98 4.66 8.41 -0.90
C ASP A 98 5.58 9.47 -0.28
N PHE A 99 6.45 10.03 -1.11
CA PHE A 99 7.53 10.92 -0.67
C PHE A 99 7.05 12.35 -0.49
N ASP A 100 6.02 12.76 -1.23
CA ASP A 100 5.44 14.11 -1.15
C ASP A 100 4.25 14.21 -0.19
N GLY A 101 3.71 13.07 0.27
CA GLY A 101 2.63 13.00 1.25
C GLY A 101 1.27 13.38 0.67
N ASP A 102 1.08 13.24 -0.65
CA ASP A 102 -0.15 13.64 -1.33
C ASP A 102 -1.25 12.55 -1.33
N GLY A 103 -1.00 11.44 -0.65
CA GLY A 103 -1.91 10.30 -0.51
C GLY A 103 -1.79 9.28 -1.64
N THR A 104 -0.96 9.54 -2.65
CA THR A 104 -0.70 8.64 -3.77
C THR A 104 0.77 8.23 -3.81
N TYR A 105 1.04 6.98 -4.18
CA TYR A 105 2.42 6.50 -4.17
C TYR A 105 3.21 6.99 -5.38
N ASP A 106 4.44 7.42 -5.10
CA ASP A 106 5.44 7.87 -6.06
C ASP A 106 6.43 6.77 -6.46
N ALA A 107 6.50 5.70 -5.65
CA ALA A 107 7.41 4.60 -5.91
C ALA A 107 6.96 3.28 -5.29
N TYR A 108 7.61 2.23 -5.75
CA TYR A 108 7.51 0.87 -5.27
C TYR A 108 8.91 0.31 -5.08
N ALA A 109 9.13 -0.43 -3.99
CA ALA A 109 10.29 -1.30 -3.86
C ALA A 109 9.85 -2.71 -3.52
N ALA A 110 10.58 -3.69 -4.03
CA ALA A 110 10.47 -5.09 -3.65
C ALA A 110 11.84 -5.62 -3.22
N TRP A 111 11.79 -6.66 -2.40
CA TRP A 111 12.97 -7.35 -1.93
C TRP A 111 12.70 -8.86 -1.84
N ALA A 112 13.75 -9.66 -2.02
CA ALA A 112 13.65 -11.12 -1.99
C ALA A 112 14.86 -11.76 -1.32
N ASP A 113 14.59 -12.85 -0.59
CA ASP A 113 15.53 -13.77 0.04
C ASP A 113 15.53 -15.05 -0.82
N TRP A 114 16.53 -15.18 -1.70
CA TRP A 114 16.56 -16.24 -2.70
C TRP A 114 17.13 -17.55 -2.17
N ASP A 115 17.97 -17.50 -1.12
CA ASP A 115 18.64 -18.67 -0.55
C ASP A 115 18.12 -19.10 0.82
N ALA A 116 17.11 -18.37 1.35
CA ALA A 116 16.45 -18.59 2.63
C ALA A 116 17.42 -18.51 3.83
N ASP A 117 18.46 -17.66 3.76
CA ASP A 117 19.37 -17.42 4.89
C ASP A 117 18.80 -16.42 5.92
N GLY A 118 17.69 -15.75 5.55
CA GLY A 118 16.97 -14.78 6.35
C GLY A 118 17.48 -13.34 6.18
N LEU A 119 18.25 -13.05 5.15
CA LEU A 119 18.58 -11.72 4.66
C LEU A 119 17.83 -11.48 3.33
N PHE A 120 17.71 -10.22 2.93
CA PHE A 120 17.21 -9.91 1.59
C PHE A 120 18.41 -9.55 0.71
N GLU A 121 18.69 -10.33 -0.34
CA GLU A 121 19.80 -10.09 -1.25
C GLU A 121 19.39 -9.26 -2.46
N ASP A 122 18.12 -9.36 -2.86
CA ASP A 122 17.57 -8.66 -4.01
C ASP A 122 16.80 -7.42 -3.56
N TYR A 123 17.03 -6.32 -4.27
CA TYR A 123 16.34 -5.07 -4.03
C TYR A 123 16.00 -4.43 -5.38
N GLU A 124 14.70 -4.35 -5.62
CA GLU A 124 14.12 -3.79 -6.80
C GLU A 124 13.43 -2.48 -6.42
N TYR A 125 13.68 -1.41 -7.15
CA TYR A 125 13.07 -0.10 -6.89
C TYR A 125 12.61 0.53 -8.19
N TYR A 126 11.41 1.06 -8.15
CA TYR A 126 10.76 1.75 -9.24
C TYR A 126 10.16 3.05 -8.74
N SER A 127 10.46 4.15 -9.43
CA SER A 127 9.72 5.39 -9.26
C SER A 127 8.67 5.50 -10.36
N PHE A 128 7.48 5.95 -10.00
CA PHE A 128 6.41 6.32 -10.91
C PHE A 128 6.59 7.76 -11.44
N ALA A 129 7.44 8.57 -10.80
CA ALA A 129 7.79 9.91 -11.27
C ALA A 129 8.92 9.88 -12.31
N ASP A 130 8.90 10.86 -13.22
CA ASP A 130 9.79 11.01 -14.38
C ASP A 130 11.11 11.76 -14.04
N ASP A 131 11.18 12.41 -12.87
CA ASP A 131 12.32 13.27 -12.55
C ASP A 131 13.54 12.45 -12.07
N SER A 132 14.55 12.35 -12.93
CA SER A 132 15.79 11.59 -12.68
C SER A 132 16.58 12.07 -11.45
N GLU A 133 16.50 13.35 -11.07
CA GLU A 133 17.22 13.87 -9.90
C GLU A 133 16.48 13.52 -8.60
N GLU A 134 15.17 13.70 -8.58
CA GLU A 134 14.32 13.34 -7.43
C GLU A 134 14.29 11.83 -7.23
N SER A 135 14.14 11.07 -8.31
CA SER A 135 14.17 9.60 -8.32
C SER A 135 15.44 9.03 -7.68
N SER A 136 16.59 9.67 -7.87
CA SER A 136 17.85 9.23 -7.25
C SER A 136 17.85 9.38 -5.72
N LYS A 137 17.28 10.47 -5.19
CA LYS A 137 17.16 10.69 -3.74
C LYS A 137 16.10 9.75 -3.14
N SER A 138 14.94 9.67 -3.78
CA SER A 138 13.84 8.79 -3.40
C SER A 138 14.28 7.32 -3.36
N LYS A 139 15.09 6.88 -4.32
CA LYS A 139 15.70 5.55 -4.31
C LYS A 139 16.65 5.33 -3.13
N GLN A 140 17.52 6.30 -2.84
CA GLN A 140 18.44 6.20 -1.70
C GLN A 140 17.68 6.14 -0.37
N GLN A 141 16.62 6.94 -0.23
CA GLN A 141 15.76 6.91 0.95
C GLN A 141 15.05 5.55 1.07
N ALA A 142 14.43 5.07 0.00
CA ALA A 142 13.76 3.77 -0.02
C ALA A 142 14.71 2.61 0.34
N GLN A 143 15.97 2.66 -0.12
CA GLN A 143 17.01 1.68 0.25
C GLN A 143 17.40 1.75 1.72
N GLN A 144 17.46 2.94 2.32
CA GLN A 144 17.77 3.10 3.74
C GLN A 144 16.63 2.63 4.66
N GLU A 145 15.40 2.70 4.17
CA GLU A 145 14.20 2.25 4.89
C GLU A 145 13.85 0.77 4.64
N ALA A 146 14.44 0.17 3.60
CA ALA A 146 14.22 -1.23 3.26
C ALA A 146 14.60 -2.16 4.42
N PRO A 147 13.81 -3.20 4.70
CA PRO A 147 14.21 -4.20 5.67
C PRO A 147 15.46 -4.91 5.17
N THR A 148 16.44 -5.12 6.06
CA THR A 148 17.66 -5.87 5.75
C THR A 148 17.55 -7.35 6.13
N SER A 149 16.52 -7.71 6.89
CA SER A 149 16.31 -9.04 7.45
C SER A 149 14.95 -9.56 7.00
N ALA A 150 14.96 -10.75 6.40
CA ALA A 150 13.78 -11.53 6.11
C ALA A 150 13.22 -12.24 7.36
N LYS A 151 13.92 -12.22 8.50
CA LYS A 151 13.40 -12.82 9.74
C LYS A 151 12.30 -11.96 10.35
N ALA A 152 11.20 -12.60 10.69
CA ALA A 152 10.17 -11.99 11.51
C ALA A 152 10.73 -11.56 12.87
N ALA A 153 10.39 -10.34 13.25
CA ALA A 153 10.57 -9.90 14.62
C ALA A 153 9.47 -10.53 15.48
N GLU A 154 9.86 -10.97 16.67
CA GLU A 154 8.95 -11.41 17.72
C GLU A 154 9.11 -10.49 18.92
N LEU A 155 8.01 -9.86 19.33
CA LEU A 155 7.94 -9.04 20.54
C LEU A 155 7.06 -9.75 21.55
N THR A 156 7.57 -10.03 22.74
CA THR A 156 6.80 -10.62 23.85
C THR A 156 7.00 -9.79 25.12
N GLY A 157 5.88 -9.41 25.73
CA GLY A 157 5.87 -8.74 27.02
C GLY A 157 4.63 -7.88 27.25
N PRO A 158 4.60 -7.12 28.36
CA PRO A 158 3.46 -6.30 28.68
C PRO A 158 3.39 -5.04 27.80
N ILE A 159 2.17 -4.65 27.44
CA ILE A 159 1.90 -3.38 26.76
C ILE A 159 2.27 -2.21 27.69
N GLY A 160 3.17 -1.34 27.23
CA GLY A 160 3.52 -0.08 27.88
C GLY A 160 2.48 1.02 27.67
N PHE A 161 2.01 1.18 26.43
CA PHE A 161 0.89 2.06 26.07
C PHE A 161 0.22 1.58 24.79
N THR A 162 -1.01 2.03 24.57
CA THR A 162 -1.76 1.89 23.32
C THR A 162 -2.03 3.27 22.74
N LYS A 163 -2.14 3.35 21.41
CA LYS A 163 -2.49 4.58 20.69
C LYS A 163 -3.26 4.20 19.43
N GLU A 164 -4.37 4.89 19.19
CA GLU A 164 -5.02 4.88 17.89
C GLU A 164 -4.32 5.88 16.98
N VAL A 165 -3.98 5.45 15.77
CA VAL A 165 -3.29 6.29 14.78
C VAL A 165 -4.07 6.23 13.48
N ASP A 166 -4.13 7.36 12.79
CA ASP A 166 -4.62 7.37 11.41
C ASP A 166 -3.51 6.86 10.49
N VAL A 167 -3.86 5.95 9.60
CA VAL A 167 -3.00 5.46 8.53
C VAL A 167 -3.87 5.43 7.28
N ARG A 168 -3.71 6.45 6.44
CA ARG A 168 -4.40 6.55 5.14
C ARG A 168 -5.92 6.42 5.27
N GLY A 169 -6.50 7.20 6.18
CA GLY A 169 -7.94 7.24 6.43
C GLY A 169 -8.47 6.07 7.28
N LYS A 170 -7.59 5.20 7.78
CA LYS A 170 -7.96 4.06 8.64
C LYS A 170 -7.36 4.19 10.03
N LYS A 171 -8.18 3.95 11.05
CA LYS A 171 -7.68 3.87 12.43
C LYS A 171 -6.99 2.54 12.67
N HIS A 172 -5.72 2.60 13.04
CA HIS A 172 -4.95 1.45 13.49
C HIS A 172 -4.73 1.47 14.99
N LEU A 173 -4.59 0.29 15.58
CA LEU A 173 -4.14 0.15 16.96
C LEU A 173 -2.62 -0.04 16.99
N VAL A 174 -1.90 0.94 17.52
CA VAL A 174 -0.47 0.82 17.80
C VAL A 174 -0.26 0.57 19.28
N VAL A 175 0.64 -0.35 19.61
CA VAL A 175 1.03 -0.67 20.97
C VAL A 175 2.53 -0.53 21.15
N SER A 176 2.97 -0.23 22.37
CA SER A 176 4.37 -0.33 22.74
C SER A 176 4.59 -1.56 23.61
N VAL A 177 5.44 -2.49 23.20
CA VAL A 177 5.72 -3.73 23.94
C VAL A 177 7.02 -3.56 24.71
N LYS A 178 7.00 -3.84 26.02
CA LYS A 178 8.19 -3.80 26.86
C LYS A 178 8.92 -5.14 26.80
N GLN A 179 10.11 -5.16 26.22
CA GLN A 179 10.97 -6.34 26.11
C GLN A 179 12.43 -5.96 26.37
N ASP A 180 13.12 -6.74 27.20
CA ASP A 180 14.55 -6.54 27.53
C ASP A 180 14.89 -5.12 28.01
N GLY A 181 13.98 -4.51 28.78
CA GLY A 181 14.13 -3.14 29.28
C GLY A 181 13.96 -2.04 28.21
N LYS A 182 13.59 -2.40 26.98
CA LYS A 182 13.29 -1.48 25.88
C LYS A 182 11.78 -1.48 25.59
N SER A 183 11.30 -0.40 24.98
CA SER A 183 9.93 -0.29 24.47
C SER A 183 10.00 -0.28 22.96
N ILE A 184 9.37 -1.26 22.31
CA ILE A 184 9.34 -1.38 20.84
C ILE A 184 7.90 -1.20 20.37
N ALA A 185 7.68 -0.35 19.36
CA ALA A 185 6.35 -0.15 18.81
C ALA A 185 5.94 -1.32 17.92
N ALA A 186 4.68 -1.71 18.01
CA ALA A 186 4.04 -2.63 17.09
C ALA A 186 2.74 -1.99 16.59
N ASP A 187 2.58 -1.94 15.28
CA ASP A 187 1.29 -1.64 14.65
C ASP A 187 0.51 -2.96 14.56
N LEU A 188 -0.68 -3.01 15.14
CA LEU A 188 -1.56 -4.19 15.14
C LEU A 188 -2.53 -4.22 13.95
N GLY A 189 -2.50 -3.22 13.06
CA GLY A 189 -3.36 -3.13 11.89
C GLY A 189 -4.68 -2.40 12.16
N PRO A 190 -5.65 -2.47 11.23
CA PRO A 190 -6.90 -1.73 11.30
C PRO A 190 -7.77 -2.19 12.47
N ILE A 191 -8.26 -1.27 13.28
CA ILE A 191 -9.03 -1.56 14.49
C ILE A 191 -10.32 -2.33 14.15
N ASP A 192 -10.98 -1.94 13.07
CA ASP A 192 -12.22 -2.54 12.56
C ASP A 192 -12.04 -4.01 12.10
N ARG A 193 -10.80 -4.46 11.94
CA ARG A 193 -10.45 -5.85 11.58
C ARG A 193 -9.89 -6.66 12.73
N LEU A 194 -9.67 -6.05 13.89
CA LEU A 194 -9.34 -6.77 15.11
C LEU A 194 -10.60 -7.38 15.73
N SER A 195 -10.46 -8.52 16.42
CA SER A 195 -11.53 -9.04 17.26
C SER A 195 -11.91 -8.04 18.35
N GLU A 196 -13.14 -8.09 18.84
CA GLU A 196 -13.63 -7.17 19.88
C GLU A 196 -12.75 -7.19 21.14
N GLU A 197 -12.13 -8.33 21.45
CA GLU A 197 -11.19 -8.53 22.55
C GLU A 197 -9.87 -7.81 22.28
N ASN A 198 -9.32 -7.96 21.07
CA ASN A 198 -8.05 -7.32 20.67
C ASN A 198 -8.19 -5.79 20.54
N GLN A 199 -9.38 -5.28 20.20
CA GLN A 199 -9.67 -3.83 20.23
C GLN A 199 -9.61 -3.24 21.66
N LYS A 200 -9.76 -4.08 22.70
CA LYS A 200 -9.79 -3.66 24.11
C LYS A 200 -8.43 -3.81 24.82
N LEU A 201 -7.37 -4.16 24.08
CA LEU A 201 -6.02 -4.23 24.60
C LEU A 201 -5.62 -2.91 25.26
N LYS A 202 -4.97 -3.01 26.43
CA LYS A 202 -4.58 -1.85 27.23
C LYS A 202 -3.23 -2.05 27.89
N THR A 203 -2.69 -0.96 28.44
CA THR A 203 -1.46 -0.98 29.23
C THR A 203 -1.48 -2.09 30.30
N GLY A 204 -0.43 -2.90 30.30
CA GLY A 204 -0.22 -4.01 31.23
C GLY A 204 -0.66 -5.38 30.70
N ASP A 205 -1.43 -5.46 29.62
CA ASP A 205 -1.78 -6.75 29.02
C ASP A 205 -0.53 -7.42 28.43
N GLU A 206 -0.39 -8.72 28.66
CA GLU A 206 0.70 -9.53 28.08
C GLU A 206 0.32 -9.95 26.66
N ILE A 207 1.20 -9.64 25.70
CA ILE A 207 1.01 -10.01 24.29
C ILE A 207 2.29 -10.58 23.70
N THR A 208 2.13 -11.38 22.64
CA THR A 208 3.20 -11.70 21.69
C THR A 208 2.81 -11.22 20.29
N VAL A 209 3.66 -10.41 19.67
CA VAL A 209 3.47 -9.91 18.30
C VAL A 209 4.54 -10.52 17.40
N LYS A 210 4.15 -11.01 16.23
CA LYS A 210 5.08 -11.46 15.19
C LYS A 210 4.82 -10.70 13.90
N GLY A 211 5.89 -10.24 13.24
CA GLY A 211 5.77 -9.50 12.00
C GLY A 211 7.08 -8.95 11.47
N ILE A 212 6.99 -8.12 10.43
CA ILE A 212 8.15 -7.49 9.80
C ILE A 212 8.60 -6.31 10.64
N GLN A 213 9.87 -6.26 11.03
CA GLN A 213 10.46 -5.05 11.56
C GLN A 213 10.74 -4.08 10.42
N SER A 214 10.11 -2.92 10.51
CA SER A 214 10.21 -1.85 9.52
C SER A 214 10.73 -0.56 10.16
N LYS A 215 11.36 0.29 9.34
CA LYS A 215 11.64 1.67 9.71
C LYS A 215 10.52 2.57 9.17
N VAL A 216 9.97 3.44 10.02
CA VAL A 216 8.96 4.45 9.69
C VAL A 216 9.43 5.77 10.29
N GLY A 217 9.79 6.74 9.44
CA GLY A 217 10.59 7.89 9.88
C GLY A 217 11.87 7.42 10.56
N ASP A 218 12.16 7.92 11.77
CA ASP A 218 13.31 7.46 12.57
C ASP A 218 13.02 6.31 13.53
N LYS A 219 11.80 5.74 13.48
CA LYS A 219 11.34 4.75 14.45
C LYS A 219 11.34 3.34 13.87
N HIS A 220 11.70 2.36 14.68
CA HIS A 220 11.50 0.95 14.38
C HIS A 220 10.13 0.51 14.86
N VAL A 221 9.33 -0.04 13.95
CA VAL A 221 7.98 -0.54 14.21
C VAL A 221 7.89 -1.98 13.72
N VAL A 222 7.31 -2.87 14.52
CA VAL A 222 6.94 -4.21 14.09
C VAL A 222 5.52 -4.19 13.52
N LEU A 223 5.39 -4.59 12.27
CA LEU A 223 4.11 -4.63 11.58
C LEU A 223 3.50 -6.01 11.82
N ALA A 224 2.63 -6.09 12.81
CA ALA A 224 2.05 -7.35 13.26
C ALA A 224 1.32 -8.09 12.14
N GLN A 225 1.74 -9.32 11.86
CA GLN A 225 0.99 -10.28 11.05
C GLN A 225 0.29 -11.31 11.93
N GLN A 226 0.83 -11.55 13.12
CA GLN A 226 0.23 -12.38 14.14
C GLN A 226 0.26 -11.68 15.47
N LEU A 227 -0.81 -11.85 16.23
CA LEU A 227 -0.96 -11.37 17.59
C LEU A 227 -1.41 -12.56 18.44
N ASN A 228 -0.69 -12.84 19.52
CA ASN A 228 -1.16 -13.69 20.60
C ASN A 228 -1.50 -12.80 21.79
N ALA A 229 -2.78 -12.73 22.11
CA ALA A 229 -3.29 -12.01 23.25
C ALA A 229 -4.37 -12.86 23.93
N HIS A 230 -4.46 -12.79 25.25
CA HIS A 230 -5.47 -13.54 26.01
C HIS A 230 -5.44 -15.07 25.77
N GLY A 231 -4.31 -15.62 25.32
CA GLY A 231 -4.14 -17.04 25.00
C GLY A 231 -4.68 -17.44 23.62
N GLU A 232 -5.14 -16.50 22.82
CA GLU A 232 -5.60 -16.70 21.46
C GLU A 232 -4.60 -16.11 20.46
N GLN A 233 -4.28 -16.89 19.43
CA GLN A 233 -3.46 -16.42 18.31
C GLN A 233 -4.38 -15.98 17.16
N THR A 234 -4.32 -14.71 16.81
CA THR A 234 -5.04 -14.09 15.70
C THR A 234 -4.08 -13.72 14.58
N THR A 235 -4.49 -13.95 13.33
CA THR A 235 -3.80 -13.40 12.15
C THR A 235 -4.35 -12.01 11.86
N ILE A 236 -3.47 -11.04 11.67
CA ILE A 236 -3.85 -9.66 11.39
C ILE A 236 -4.16 -9.51 9.91
N ASP A 237 -5.39 -9.13 9.58
CA ASP A 237 -5.80 -8.83 8.21
C ASP A 237 -5.36 -7.42 7.79
N ARG A 238 -4.25 -7.37 7.04
CA ARG A 238 -3.69 -6.16 6.44
C ARG A 238 -4.07 -5.96 4.97
N SER A 239 -5.08 -6.67 4.46
CA SER A 239 -5.50 -6.54 3.06
C SER A 239 -5.91 -5.10 2.72
N SER A 240 -5.62 -4.63 1.51
CA SER A 240 -6.09 -3.31 1.08
C SER A 240 -7.63 -3.25 1.01
N LYS A 241 -8.20 -2.05 0.87
CA LYS A 241 -9.65 -1.89 0.67
C LYS A 241 -10.05 -2.64 -0.61
N GLN A 242 -11.13 -3.41 -0.51
CA GLN A 242 -11.74 -4.07 -1.66
C GLN A 242 -12.64 -3.05 -2.38
N LEU A 243 -12.48 -2.99 -3.69
CA LEU A 243 -13.16 -2.06 -4.58
C LEU A 243 -13.99 -2.89 -5.57
N GLN A 244 -15.15 -2.39 -5.96
CA GLN A 244 -16.05 -3.07 -6.89
C GLN A 244 -16.46 -2.13 -8.02
N GLY A 245 -16.49 -2.61 -9.25
CA GLY A 245 -16.99 -1.80 -10.34
C GLY A 245 -17.13 -2.55 -11.65
N GLN A 246 -17.70 -1.85 -12.63
CA GLN A 246 -17.90 -2.35 -13.97
C GLN A 246 -16.79 -1.85 -14.91
N VAL A 247 -16.26 -2.74 -15.75
CA VAL A 247 -15.33 -2.36 -16.81
C VAL A 247 -16.03 -1.50 -17.85
N VAL A 248 -15.59 -0.26 -18.00
CA VAL A 248 -16.06 0.65 -19.06
C VAL A 248 -15.28 0.44 -20.35
N GLU A 249 -13.96 0.24 -20.21
CA GLU A 249 -13.03 0.08 -21.31
C GLU A 249 -11.76 -0.65 -20.84
N THR A 250 -11.12 -1.39 -21.74
CA THR A 250 -9.80 -1.98 -21.50
C THR A 250 -8.83 -1.59 -22.60
N ARG A 251 -7.56 -1.43 -22.24
CA ARG A 251 -6.45 -1.17 -23.16
C ARG A 251 -5.24 -1.99 -22.72
N LYS A 252 -4.38 -2.33 -23.68
CA LYS A 252 -3.07 -2.89 -23.39
C LYS A 252 -2.02 -1.81 -23.60
N ALA A 253 -1.10 -1.69 -22.66
CA ALA A 253 -0.06 -0.67 -22.69
C ALA A 253 1.29 -1.31 -22.37
N LYS A 254 2.37 -0.81 -22.99
CA LYS A 254 3.71 -1.37 -22.79
C LYS A 254 4.42 -0.71 -21.61
N ILE A 255 4.65 -1.49 -20.56
CA ILE A 255 5.21 -1.03 -19.30
C ILE A 255 6.50 -1.80 -19.04
N ALA A 256 7.63 -1.09 -19.03
CA ALA A 256 8.97 -1.68 -18.87
C ALA A 256 9.21 -2.92 -19.76
N GLY A 257 8.87 -2.82 -21.07
CA GLY A 257 9.02 -3.94 -22.00
C GLY A 257 7.91 -4.99 -21.95
N THR A 258 6.98 -4.93 -20.99
CA THR A 258 5.91 -5.92 -20.77
C THR A 258 4.55 -5.34 -21.11
N GLN A 259 3.68 -6.11 -21.77
CA GLN A 259 2.31 -5.67 -22.05
C GLN A 259 1.44 -5.81 -20.80
N HIS A 260 0.95 -4.70 -20.26
CA HIS A 260 0.02 -4.67 -19.14
C HIS A 260 -1.42 -4.52 -19.63
N LEU A 261 -2.37 -5.05 -18.86
CA LEU A 261 -3.79 -4.78 -19.05
C LEU A 261 -4.20 -3.63 -18.14
N ILE A 262 -4.70 -2.55 -18.74
CA ILE A 262 -5.25 -1.41 -18.01
C ILE A 262 -6.74 -1.33 -18.32
N ALA A 263 -7.56 -1.08 -17.31
CA ALA A 263 -9.00 -0.87 -17.49
C ALA A 263 -9.45 0.44 -16.88
N MET A 264 -10.47 1.04 -17.49
CA MET A 264 -11.30 2.04 -16.83
C MET A 264 -12.44 1.32 -16.13
N VAL A 265 -12.56 1.49 -14.82
CA VAL A 265 -13.58 0.84 -13.99
C VAL A 265 -14.49 1.90 -13.39
N GLU A 266 -15.80 1.71 -13.49
CA GLU A 266 -16.84 2.59 -12.96
C GLU A 266 -17.53 1.94 -11.76
N ASN A 267 -17.64 2.63 -10.63
CA ASN A 267 -18.41 2.15 -9.48
C ASN A 267 -19.93 2.39 -9.67
N ASP A 268 -20.74 2.00 -8.70
CA ASP A 268 -22.20 2.19 -8.72
C ASP A 268 -22.65 3.66 -8.62
N GLU A 269 -21.76 4.55 -8.18
CA GLU A 269 -21.96 6.01 -8.14
C GLU A 269 -21.61 6.70 -9.47
N GLY A 270 -21.10 5.95 -10.45
CA GLY A 270 -20.66 6.50 -11.75
C GLY A 270 -19.27 7.12 -11.72
N LYS A 271 -18.52 6.98 -10.62
CA LYS A 271 -17.14 7.43 -10.49
C LYS A 271 -16.23 6.45 -11.22
N LYS A 272 -15.24 6.97 -11.96
CA LYS A 272 -14.34 6.19 -12.82
C LYS A 272 -12.90 6.22 -12.31
N VAL A 273 -12.24 5.08 -12.34
CA VAL A 273 -10.83 4.94 -12.00
C VAL A 273 -10.09 4.09 -13.03
N ALA A 274 -8.91 4.56 -13.44
CA ALA A 274 -7.99 3.76 -14.24
C ALA A 274 -7.29 2.75 -13.32
N VAL A 275 -7.26 1.48 -13.72
CA VAL A 275 -6.69 0.38 -12.95
C VAL A 275 -5.70 -0.38 -13.83
N ASP A 276 -4.44 -0.45 -13.42
CA ASP A 276 -3.46 -1.36 -14.00
C ASP A 276 -3.61 -2.74 -13.35
N PHE A 277 -4.01 -3.76 -14.11
CA PHE A 277 -4.13 -5.15 -13.67
C PHE A 277 -2.84 -5.97 -13.85
N GLY A 278 -1.73 -5.32 -14.19
CA GLY A 278 -0.42 -5.93 -14.32
C GLY A 278 -0.21 -6.60 -15.69
N PRO A 279 0.84 -7.44 -15.81
CA PRO A 279 1.19 -8.12 -17.06
C PRO A 279 0.03 -8.95 -17.61
N ALA A 280 -0.43 -8.61 -18.82
CA ALA A 280 -1.60 -9.21 -19.45
C ALA A 280 -1.40 -10.70 -19.79
N ASP A 281 -0.17 -11.15 -19.95
CA ASP A 281 0.20 -12.55 -20.20
C ASP A 281 0.18 -13.42 -18.93
N ARG A 282 0.18 -12.79 -17.75
CA ARG A 282 0.08 -13.45 -16.44
C ARG A 282 -1.32 -13.38 -15.85
N LEU A 283 -2.18 -12.55 -16.42
CA LEU A 283 -3.58 -12.47 -16.06
C LEU A 283 -4.29 -13.68 -16.68
N ASP A 284 -4.53 -14.71 -15.87
CA ASP A 284 -5.29 -15.90 -16.28
C ASP A 284 -6.81 -15.60 -16.31
N MET A 285 -7.18 -14.50 -16.96
CA MET A 285 -8.54 -13.97 -17.00
C MET A 285 -8.67 -12.98 -18.16
N GLU A 286 -9.76 -13.08 -18.91
CA GLU A 286 -10.13 -12.10 -19.93
C GLU A 286 -11.12 -11.12 -19.32
N LEU A 287 -10.90 -9.82 -19.55
CA LEU A 287 -11.81 -8.75 -19.13
C LEU A 287 -12.39 -8.06 -20.35
N ALA A 288 -13.70 -7.91 -20.35
CA ALA A 288 -14.49 -7.26 -21.37
C ALA A 288 -15.29 -6.09 -20.79
N LYS A 289 -15.70 -5.19 -21.67
CA LYS A 289 -16.61 -4.10 -21.31
C LYS A 289 -17.92 -4.66 -20.77
N GLY A 290 -18.35 -4.13 -19.62
CA GLY A 290 -19.55 -4.54 -18.92
C GLY A 290 -19.30 -5.55 -17.80
N ASP A 291 -18.11 -6.12 -17.70
CA ASP A 291 -17.78 -7.09 -16.66
C ASP A 291 -17.78 -6.42 -15.29
N GLU A 292 -18.44 -7.05 -14.33
CA GLU A 292 -18.33 -6.69 -12.91
C GLU A 292 -17.08 -7.34 -12.32
N LEU A 293 -16.32 -6.52 -11.61
CA LEU A 293 -15.06 -6.89 -11.00
C LEU A 293 -15.09 -6.53 -9.52
N THR A 294 -14.36 -7.31 -8.74
CA THR A 294 -13.97 -6.93 -7.39
C THR A 294 -12.45 -7.00 -7.29
N PHE A 295 -11.77 -5.95 -6.85
CA PHE A 295 -10.31 -5.87 -6.89
C PHE A 295 -9.76 -5.16 -5.66
N THR A 296 -8.48 -5.36 -5.37
CA THR A 296 -7.73 -4.58 -4.38
C THR A 296 -6.55 -3.94 -5.07
N GLY A 297 -6.07 -2.82 -4.54
CA GLY A 297 -4.91 -2.15 -5.09
C GLY A 297 -4.52 -0.93 -4.28
N VAL A 298 -3.53 -0.21 -4.81
CA VAL A 298 -3.01 1.00 -4.21
C VAL A 298 -3.05 2.16 -5.19
N PRO A 299 -3.36 3.39 -4.72
CA PRO A 299 -3.34 4.57 -5.56
C PRO A 299 -1.89 4.95 -5.87
N VAL A 300 -1.55 5.00 -7.14
CA VAL A 300 -0.24 5.43 -7.61
C VAL A 300 -0.40 6.70 -8.43
N LYS A 301 0.62 7.55 -8.36
CA LYS A 301 0.73 8.75 -9.16
C LYS A 301 1.76 8.53 -10.23
N ILE A 302 1.35 8.64 -11.47
CA ILE A 302 2.28 8.62 -12.59
C ILE A 302 2.19 9.95 -13.31
N ARG A 303 3.28 10.71 -13.23
CA ARG A 303 3.32 12.14 -13.57
C ARG A 303 2.25 12.91 -12.79
N THR A 304 1.26 13.47 -13.50
CA THR A 304 0.15 14.23 -12.92
C THR A 304 -1.15 13.43 -12.89
N LYS A 305 -1.12 12.16 -13.32
CA LYS A 305 -2.30 11.32 -13.44
C LYS A 305 -2.31 10.27 -12.33
N ARG A 306 -3.51 9.98 -11.88
CA ARG A 306 -3.83 9.15 -10.73
C ARG A 306 -4.39 7.83 -11.23
N MET A 307 -3.92 6.70 -10.71
CA MET A 307 -4.50 5.40 -11.06
C MET A 307 -4.35 4.39 -9.93
N LEU A 308 -5.06 3.28 -10.02
CA LEU A 308 -4.91 2.16 -9.09
C LEU A 308 -3.99 1.09 -9.68
N MET A 309 -3.00 0.70 -8.89
CA MET A 309 -2.17 -0.46 -9.16
C MET A 309 -2.76 -1.67 -8.44
N ALA A 310 -3.44 -2.56 -9.16
CA ALA A 310 -4.14 -3.68 -8.55
C ALA A 310 -3.17 -4.75 -8.01
N HIS A 311 -3.52 -5.33 -6.85
CA HIS A 311 -2.85 -6.46 -6.21
C HIS A 311 -3.61 -7.76 -6.41
N SER A 312 -4.94 -7.71 -6.37
CA SER A 312 -5.80 -8.84 -6.69
C SER A 312 -6.99 -8.41 -7.53
N LEU A 313 -7.54 -9.38 -8.28
CA LEU A 313 -8.72 -9.21 -9.10
C LEU A 313 -9.59 -10.45 -8.95
N GLU A 314 -10.88 -10.26 -8.74
CA GLU A 314 -11.92 -11.26 -8.74
C GLU A 314 -12.95 -10.92 -9.83
N HIS A 315 -13.28 -11.91 -10.65
CA HIS A 315 -14.29 -11.84 -11.68
C HIS A 315 -14.83 -13.25 -11.94
N ASP A 316 -16.14 -13.38 -12.10
CA ASP A 316 -16.84 -14.67 -12.25
C ASP A 316 -16.49 -15.70 -11.16
N GLY A 317 -16.29 -15.23 -9.92
CA GLY A 317 -15.91 -16.05 -8.76
C GLY A 317 -14.49 -16.64 -8.83
N LYS A 318 -13.68 -16.22 -9.81
CA LYS A 318 -12.26 -16.56 -9.91
C LYS A 318 -11.43 -15.39 -9.40
N THR A 319 -10.58 -15.65 -8.40
CA THR A 319 -9.62 -14.66 -7.89
C THR A 319 -8.23 -14.92 -8.47
N VAL A 320 -7.58 -13.87 -8.95
CA VAL A 320 -6.20 -13.84 -9.43
C VAL A 320 -5.39 -12.88 -8.57
N GLN A 321 -4.24 -13.35 -8.06
CA GLN A 321 -3.24 -12.49 -7.43
C GLN A 321 -2.29 -11.96 -8.51
N ILE A 322 -2.11 -10.65 -8.58
CA ILE A 322 -1.38 -9.97 -9.64
C ILE A 322 0.11 -9.99 -9.31
N LYS A 323 0.87 -10.80 -10.07
CA LYS A 323 2.32 -10.95 -9.90
C LYS A 323 3.09 -9.92 -10.73
N ARG A 324 3.52 -8.84 -10.06
CA ARG A 324 4.26 -7.72 -10.68
C ARG A 324 5.78 -7.93 -10.72
N GLY A 325 6.32 -8.73 -9.81
CA GLY A 325 7.76 -9.01 -9.75
C GLY A 325 8.30 -9.76 -10.98
N PRO A 326 9.64 -9.81 -11.14
CA PRO A 326 10.29 -10.58 -12.20
C PRO A 326 9.86 -12.05 -12.14
N GLN A 327 9.68 -12.68 -13.31
CA GLN A 327 9.51 -14.14 -13.34
C GLN A 327 10.77 -14.78 -12.78
N SER A 328 10.62 -15.65 -11.77
CA SER A 328 11.74 -16.45 -11.29
C SER A 328 12.31 -17.23 -12.48
N LYS A 329 13.63 -17.19 -12.65
CA LYS A 329 14.32 -17.79 -13.82
C LYS A 329 14.24 -19.32 -13.87
N ASP A 330 13.57 -19.95 -12.91
CA ASP A 330 13.60 -21.39 -12.66
C ASP A 330 12.27 -22.11 -12.97
N SER A 331 11.49 -21.62 -13.94
CA SER A 331 10.28 -22.33 -14.42
C SER A 331 10.52 -23.17 -15.68
#